data_AF-A0A2U3NW51-F1
#
_entry.id   AF-A0A2U3NW51-F1
#
_cell.length_a   1.000
_cell.length_b   1.000
_cell.length_c   1.000
_cell.angle_alpha   90.00
_cell.angle_beta   90.00
_cell.angle_gamma   90.00
#
_symmetry.space_group_name_H-M   'P 1'
#
loop_
_entity.id
_entity.type
_entity.pdbx_description
1 polymer ?
#
loop_
_entity_poly.entity_id
_entity_poly.type
_entity_poly.pdbx_seq_one_letter_code
_entity_poly.pdbx_strand_id
1 'polypeptide(L)'
;MALMTDLSEDAEVTRGDRFIKTAVAILGETGRTDFTVQEVVARSKTSLRAFYQHFSSKDELLLDLLDRTMLQSVQAWRAETTGLDSTSALKLVIDRVCRQPESTTQDSLNRALSLYNQHLAETRPREYARVLSPLHQLIRDVIGQGITEGIFNPGLDVGATAAIILQTVVNAQRLHWLGSELNGTPIDAGQLYDFASSALGIRDEPDQTAKPTLAELFAQIGMRPGTRDGEFAMTMPVSPHVVNTSGALQGGLIATLIDVAGGQYGLDFLTPGTTMTTADLFVRYLRPIRQGSAYAVPRMLRSGRRAMVMQIDIYGDGDDELAATATVNFAVINGETPKGVRAAT
;
A
#
# COMPACT_ATOMS: atom_id res chain seq x y z
N MET A 1 9.64 -6.25 -20.10
CA MET A 1 9.53 -7.57 -19.50
C MET A 1 10.69 -8.42 -19.95
N ALA A 2 11.61 -8.69 -19.04
CA ALA A 2 12.69 -9.63 -19.29
C ALA A 2 12.10 -11.00 -19.62
N LEU A 3 12.26 -11.43 -20.86
CA LEU A 3 11.82 -12.73 -21.31
C LEU A 3 13.03 -13.67 -21.31
N MET A 4 12.87 -14.84 -20.70
CA MET A 4 13.86 -15.91 -20.80
C MET A 4 13.73 -16.54 -22.18
N THR A 5 14.79 -16.42 -22.97
CA THR A 5 14.80 -16.78 -24.38
C THR A 5 15.78 -17.91 -24.69
N ASP A 6 16.34 -18.54 -23.64
CA ASP A 6 17.17 -19.73 -23.83
C ASP A 6 16.27 -20.92 -24.16
N LEU A 7 15.83 -20.99 -25.41
CA LEU A 7 15.07 -22.10 -25.98
C LEU A 7 16.01 -23.32 -26.23
N SER A 8 16.98 -23.58 -25.34
CA SER A 8 18.11 -24.48 -25.58
C SER A 8 17.73 -25.98 -25.66
N GLU A 9 17.97 -26.48 -26.88
CA GLU A 9 18.52 -27.78 -27.31
C GLU A 9 17.86 -29.13 -26.97
N ASP A 10 16.98 -29.25 -25.99
CA ASP A 10 16.57 -30.59 -25.49
C ASP A 10 15.25 -31.17 -26.04
N ALA A 11 14.59 -30.51 -27.00
CA ALA A 11 13.40 -31.06 -27.67
C ALA A 11 13.71 -31.40 -29.13
N GLU A 12 13.22 -32.56 -29.57
CA GLU A 12 13.30 -33.04 -30.96
C GLU A 12 12.88 -31.92 -31.93
N VAL A 13 13.86 -31.28 -32.59
CA VAL A 13 13.66 -30.02 -33.33
C VAL A 13 12.69 -30.27 -34.49
N THR A 14 11.43 -29.93 -34.28
CA THR A 14 10.43 -29.97 -35.35
C THR A 14 10.82 -28.97 -36.43
N ARG A 15 10.32 -29.16 -37.65
CA ARG A 15 10.53 -28.18 -38.72
C ARG A 15 9.98 -26.79 -38.35
N GLY A 16 8.95 -26.72 -37.49
CA GLY A 16 8.43 -25.48 -36.89
C GLY A 16 9.46 -24.77 -36.02
N ASP A 17 10.18 -25.50 -35.17
CA ASP A 17 11.18 -24.94 -34.24
C ASP A 17 12.35 -24.27 -34.98
N ARG A 18 12.68 -24.76 -36.17
CA ARG A 18 13.68 -24.12 -37.04
C ARG A 18 13.26 -22.71 -37.47
N PHE A 19 11.98 -22.50 -37.78
CA PHE A 19 11.47 -21.17 -38.13
C PHE A 19 11.47 -20.24 -36.92
N ILE A 20 11.06 -20.73 -35.75
CA ILE A 20 11.09 -19.98 -34.49
C ILE A 20 12.54 -19.57 -34.15
N LYS A 21 13.50 -20.50 -34.20
CA LYS A 21 14.93 -20.20 -33.97
C LYS A 21 15.48 -19.17 -34.95
N THR A 22 15.04 -19.23 -36.21
CA THR A 22 15.43 -18.25 -37.23
C THR A 22 14.83 -16.89 -36.95
N ALA A 23 13.56 -16.82 -36.53
CA ALA A 23 12.92 -15.58 -36.12
C ALA A 23 13.63 -14.96 -34.91
N VAL A 24 13.96 -15.75 -33.89
CA VAL A 24 14.74 -15.32 -32.72
C VAL A 24 16.07 -14.68 -33.15
N ALA A 25 16.80 -15.31 -34.08
CA ALA A 25 18.05 -14.75 -34.59
C ALA A 25 17.83 -13.40 -35.30
N ILE A 26 16.84 -13.30 -36.19
CA ILE A 26 16.51 -12.03 -36.88
C ILE A 26 16.13 -10.94 -35.87
N LEU A 27 15.29 -11.26 -34.89
CA LEU A 27 14.84 -10.33 -33.87
C LEU A 27 15.99 -9.88 -32.96
N GLY A 28 16.90 -10.78 -32.61
CA GLY A 28 18.09 -10.46 -31.82
C GLY A 28 19.09 -9.56 -32.56
N GLU A 29 19.17 -9.67 -33.89
CA GLU A 29 20.01 -8.79 -34.72
C GLU A 29 19.39 -7.42 -34.95
N THR A 30 18.07 -7.35 -35.17
CA THR A 30 17.39 -6.13 -35.66
C THR A 30 16.66 -5.34 -34.58
N GLY A 31 16.22 -6.00 -33.51
CA GLY A 31 15.37 -5.43 -32.48
C GLY A 31 13.98 -5.00 -32.97
N ARG A 32 13.55 -5.49 -34.14
CA ARG A 32 12.32 -5.07 -34.83
C ARG A 32 11.59 -6.26 -35.45
N THR A 33 10.29 -6.11 -35.66
CA THR A 33 9.42 -7.14 -36.26
C THR A 33 9.16 -6.92 -37.76
N ASP A 34 9.96 -6.08 -38.42
CA ASP A 34 9.81 -5.65 -39.81
C ASP A 34 10.34 -6.66 -40.85
N PHE A 35 10.82 -7.84 -40.43
CA PHE A 35 11.23 -8.91 -41.34
C PHE A 35 10.06 -9.51 -42.14
N THR A 36 10.40 -10.21 -43.23
CA THR A 36 9.43 -10.87 -44.12
C THR A 36 9.44 -12.39 -43.94
N VAL A 37 8.33 -13.05 -44.29
CA VAL A 37 8.26 -14.53 -44.32
C VAL A 37 9.33 -15.11 -45.25
N GLN A 38 9.59 -14.45 -46.38
CA GLN A 38 10.62 -14.86 -47.34
C GLN A 38 12.02 -14.85 -46.72
N GLU A 39 12.32 -13.84 -45.89
CA GLU A 39 13.60 -13.74 -45.18
C GLU A 39 13.78 -14.89 -44.18
N VAL A 40 12.75 -15.21 -43.40
CA VAL A 40 12.76 -16.34 -42.45
C VAL A 40 12.97 -17.68 -43.19
N VAL A 41 12.29 -17.88 -44.31
CA VAL A 41 12.43 -19.09 -45.14
C VAL A 41 13.84 -19.20 -45.73
N ALA A 42 14.37 -18.11 -46.26
CA ALA A 42 15.71 -18.06 -46.83
C ALA A 42 16.79 -18.38 -45.79
N ARG A 43 16.72 -17.75 -44.60
CA ARG A 43 17.69 -17.96 -43.52
C ARG A 43 17.59 -19.34 -42.87
N SER A 44 16.37 -19.87 -42.74
CA SER A 44 16.15 -21.22 -42.19
C SER A 44 16.58 -22.35 -43.15
N LYS A 45 16.93 -22.02 -44.40
CA LYS A 45 17.27 -22.97 -45.48
C LYS A 45 16.13 -23.99 -45.73
N THR A 46 14.89 -23.52 -45.70
CA THR A 46 13.69 -24.33 -45.94
C THR A 46 12.86 -23.74 -47.09
N SER A 47 11.68 -24.30 -47.37
CA SER A 47 10.80 -23.81 -48.44
C SER A 47 9.62 -23.00 -47.90
N LEU A 48 9.09 -22.10 -48.73
CA LEU A 48 7.90 -21.31 -48.39
C LEU A 48 6.68 -22.21 -48.11
N ARG A 49 6.55 -23.31 -48.85
CA ARG A 49 5.52 -24.33 -48.61
C ARG A 49 5.68 -24.97 -47.23
N ALA A 50 6.91 -25.25 -46.79
CA ALA A 50 7.15 -25.80 -45.47
C ALA A 50 6.81 -24.79 -44.35
N PHE A 51 7.05 -23.50 -44.57
CA PHE A 51 6.61 -22.45 -43.63
C PHE A 51 5.09 -22.47 -43.44
N TYR A 52 4.33 -22.41 -44.54
CA TYR A 52 2.87 -22.38 -44.49
C TYR A 52 2.21 -23.69 -44.04
N GLN A 53 2.97 -24.78 -43.92
CA GLN A 53 2.51 -26.01 -43.25
C GLN A 53 2.50 -25.89 -41.73
N HIS A 54 3.31 -24.98 -41.17
CA HIS A 54 3.43 -24.76 -39.72
C HIS A 54 2.79 -23.45 -39.26
N PHE A 55 2.89 -22.39 -40.06
CA PHE A 55 2.40 -21.05 -39.73
C PHE A 55 1.68 -20.43 -40.93
N SER A 56 0.42 -20.05 -40.76
CA SER A 56 -0.38 -19.34 -41.77
C SER A 56 0.15 -17.94 -42.10
N SER A 57 0.91 -17.32 -41.18
CA SER A 57 1.41 -15.94 -41.34
C SER A 57 2.64 -15.65 -40.48
N LYS A 58 3.30 -14.50 -40.74
CA LYS A 58 4.33 -13.93 -39.84
C LYS A 58 3.79 -13.70 -38.44
N ASP A 59 2.55 -13.24 -38.33
CA ASP A 59 1.95 -12.96 -37.03
C ASP A 59 1.72 -14.24 -36.24
N GLU A 60 1.32 -15.33 -36.87
CA GLU A 60 1.16 -16.61 -36.16
C GLU A 60 2.52 -17.12 -35.65
N LEU A 61 3.58 -16.97 -36.43
CA LEU A 61 4.96 -17.27 -36.00
C LEU A 61 5.37 -16.42 -34.79
N LEU A 62 5.10 -15.11 -34.82
CA LEU A 62 5.45 -14.19 -33.74
C LEU A 62 4.62 -14.44 -32.48
N LEU A 63 3.34 -14.79 -32.63
CA LEU A 63 2.45 -15.17 -31.53
C LEU A 63 2.93 -16.46 -30.86
N ASP A 64 3.23 -17.50 -31.64
CA ASP A 64 3.77 -18.76 -31.12
C ASP A 64 5.12 -18.55 -30.42
N LEU A 65 6.01 -17.73 -31.00
CA LEU A 65 7.26 -17.34 -30.35
C LEU A 65 7.02 -16.64 -29.01
N LEU A 66 6.16 -15.61 -28.98
CA LEU A 66 5.86 -14.86 -27.77
C LEU A 66 5.22 -15.75 -26.69
N ASP A 67 4.26 -16.59 -27.07
CA ASP A 67 3.60 -17.56 -26.18
C ASP A 67 4.60 -18.51 -25.54
N ARG A 68 5.47 -19.15 -26.34
CA ARG A 68 6.48 -20.09 -25.84
C ARG A 68 7.45 -19.40 -24.90
N THR A 69 7.90 -18.20 -25.27
CA THR A 69 8.87 -17.44 -24.48
C THR A 69 8.26 -17.03 -23.14
N MET A 70 7.01 -16.57 -23.14
CA MET A 70 6.29 -16.19 -21.92
C MET A 70 6.02 -17.41 -21.02
N LEU A 71 5.55 -18.52 -21.60
CA LEU A 71 5.30 -19.75 -20.88
C LEU A 71 6.58 -20.29 -20.22
N GLN A 72 7.68 -20.34 -20.97
CA GLN A 72 8.97 -20.79 -20.47
C GLN A 72 9.48 -19.89 -19.33
N SER A 73 9.38 -18.57 -19.49
CA SER A 73 9.78 -17.60 -18.46
C SER A 73 9.01 -17.82 -17.17
N VAL A 74 7.68 -17.93 -17.26
CA VAL A 74 6.81 -18.15 -16.09
C VAL A 74 7.05 -19.51 -15.45
N GLN A 75 7.33 -20.56 -16.22
CA GLN A 75 7.68 -21.88 -15.68
C GLN A 75 8.98 -21.83 -14.89
N ALA A 76 10.00 -21.14 -15.40
CA ALA A 76 11.26 -20.94 -14.68
C ALA A 76 11.02 -20.17 -13.37
N TRP A 77 10.26 -19.06 -13.42
CA TRP A 77 9.98 -18.27 -12.22
C TRP A 77 9.16 -19.05 -11.19
N ARG A 78 8.20 -19.88 -11.61
CA ARG A 78 7.46 -20.79 -10.72
C ARG A 78 8.38 -21.77 -9.99
N ALA A 79 9.35 -22.33 -10.70
CA ALA A 79 10.34 -23.20 -10.09
C ALA A 79 11.17 -22.46 -9.03
N GLU A 80 11.56 -21.22 -9.33
CA GLU A 80 12.32 -20.37 -8.39
C GLU A 80 11.50 -19.89 -7.18
N THR A 81 10.19 -19.68 -7.32
CA THR A 81 9.32 -19.31 -6.19
C THR A 81 8.91 -20.49 -5.32
N THR A 82 9.23 -21.72 -5.71
CA THR A 82 8.82 -22.92 -4.96
C THR A 82 9.49 -22.93 -3.58
N GLY A 83 8.68 -22.96 -2.53
CA GLY A 83 9.15 -22.99 -1.13
C GLY A 83 9.46 -21.62 -0.52
N LEU A 84 9.27 -20.52 -1.27
CA LEU A 84 9.33 -19.17 -0.73
C LEU A 84 8.01 -18.77 -0.06
N ASP A 85 8.08 -17.89 0.94
CA ASP A 85 6.93 -17.16 1.45
C ASP A 85 6.38 -16.19 0.38
N SER A 86 5.11 -15.79 0.52
CA SER A 86 4.43 -14.97 -0.49
C SER A 86 5.11 -13.61 -0.76
N THR A 87 5.70 -12.99 0.27
CA THR A 87 6.39 -11.71 0.19
C THR A 87 7.68 -11.85 -0.63
N SER A 88 8.50 -12.86 -0.31
CA SER A 88 9.72 -13.21 -1.06
C SER A 88 9.42 -13.64 -2.50
N ALA A 89 8.34 -14.42 -2.70
CA ALA A 89 7.91 -14.86 -4.02
C ALA A 89 7.47 -13.68 -4.89
N LEU A 90 6.70 -12.73 -4.35
CA LEU A 90 6.29 -11.52 -5.07
C LEU A 90 7.51 -10.68 -5.48
N LYS A 91 8.45 -10.48 -4.56
CA LYS A 91 9.70 -9.75 -4.83
C LYS A 91 10.49 -10.40 -5.95
N LEU A 92 10.66 -11.72 -5.90
CA LEU A 92 11.37 -12.48 -6.94
C LEU A 92 10.70 -12.32 -8.30
N VAL A 93 9.37 -12.42 -8.37
CA VAL A 93 8.64 -12.27 -9.64
C VAL A 93 8.82 -10.86 -10.22
N ILE A 94 8.71 -9.81 -9.39
CA ILE A 94 8.93 -8.43 -9.83
C ILE A 94 10.37 -8.25 -10.31
N ASP A 95 11.36 -8.72 -9.55
CA ASP A 95 12.78 -8.66 -9.93
C ASP A 95 13.06 -9.39 -11.25
N ARG A 96 12.43 -10.56 -11.47
CA ARG A 96 12.57 -11.34 -12.70
C ARG A 96 11.96 -10.60 -13.89
N VAL A 97 10.77 -10.02 -13.75
CA VAL A 97 10.12 -9.25 -14.83
C VAL A 97 10.90 -7.98 -15.18
N CYS A 98 11.56 -7.38 -14.17
CA CYS A 98 12.33 -6.15 -14.28
C CYS A 98 13.83 -6.34 -14.55
N ARG A 99 14.29 -7.59 -14.72
CA ARG A 99 15.70 -7.90 -14.94
C ARG A 99 16.22 -7.23 -16.22
N GLN A 100 17.40 -6.62 -16.11
CA GLN A 100 18.10 -6.04 -17.26
C GLN A 100 18.64 -7.16 -18.18
N PRO A 101 18.64 -6.95 -19.51
CA PRO A 101 19.17 -7.93 -20.45
C PRO A 101 20.68 -8.14 -20.24
N GLU A 102 21.14 -9.38 -20.41
CA GLU A 102 22.55 -9.77 -20.19
C GLU A 102 23.41 -9.53 -21.44
N SER A 103 22.78 -9.27 -22.59
CA SER A 103 23.44 -8.99 -23.86
C SER A 103 22.62 -8.04 -24.74
N THR A 104 23.29 -7.39 -25.68
CA THR A 104 22.63 -6.54 -26.70
C THR A 104 21.66 -7.33 -27.58
N THR A 105 21.97 -8.59 -27.88
CA THR A 105 21.07 -9.48 -28.63
C THR A 105 19.78 -9.77 -27.86
N GLN A 106 19.89 -10.04 -26.56
CA GLN A 106 18.72 -10.25 -25.71
C GLN A 106 17.89 -8.97 -25.56
N ASP A 107 18.56 -7.82 -25.44
CA ASP A 107 17.89 -6.51 -25.40
C ASP A 107 17.06 -6.26 -26.67
N SER A 108 17.67 -6.44 -27.86
CA SER A 108 16.98 -6.36 -29.15
C SER A 108 15.75 -7.28 -29.22
N LEU A 109 15.90 -8.55 -28.83
CA LEU A 109 14.82 -9.52 -28.85
C LEU A 109 13.67 -9.12 -27.91
N ASN A 110 13.98 -8.74 -26.67
CA ASN A 110 13.02 -8.26 -25.68
C ASN A 110 12.24 -7.05 -26.18
N ARG A 111 12.93 -6.10 -26.83
CA ARG A 111 12.32 -4.94 -27.47
C ARG A 111 11.35 -5.34 -28.57
N ALA A 112 11.76 -6.23 -29.48
CA ALA A 112 10.92 -6.66 -30.60
C ALA A 112 9.63 -7.36 -30.13
N LEU A 113 9.75 -8.28 -29.17
CA LEU A 113 8.61 -8.99 -28.59
C LEU A 113 7.65 -8.06 -27.84
N SER A 114 8.18 -7.01 -27.22
CA SER A 114 7.37 -6.02 -26.50
C SER A 114 6.60 -5.09 -27.42
N LEU A 115 7.21 -4.68 -28.54
CA LEU A 115 6.51 -3.95 -29.60
C LEU A 115 5.41 -4.82 -30.23
N TYR A 116 5.71 -6.10 -30.46
CA TYR A 116 4.70 -7.03 -30.96
C TYR A 116 3.55 -7.25 -29.96
N ASN A 117 3.85 -7.36 -28.66
CA ASN A 117 2.82 -7.46 -27.62
C ASN A 117 1.89 -6.24 -27.57
N GLN A 118 2.42 -5.03 -27.80
CA GLN A 118 1.59 -3.82 -27.92
C GLN A 118 0.67 -3.88 -29.14
N HIS A 119 1.21 -4.34 -30.27
CA HIS A 119 0.42 -4.54 -31.48
C HIS A 119 -0.71 -5.58 -31.27
N LEU A 120 -0.46 -6.64 -30.51
CA LEU A 120 -1.49 -7.60 -30.11
C LEU A 120 -2.58 -6.95 -29.25
N ALA A 121 -2.23 -6.07 -28.31
CA ALA A 121 -3.20 -5.38 -27.48
C ALA A 121 -4.19 -4.54 -28.32
N GLU A 122 -3.70 -3.92 -29.39
CA GLU A 122 -4.51 -3.11 -30.30
C GLU A 122 -5.33 -3.95 -31.30
N THR A 123 -4.72 -4.97 -31.90
CA THR A 123 -5.31 -5.68 -33.04
C THR A 123 -5.96 -7.02 -32.69
N ARG A 124 -5.51 -7.68 -31.61
CA ARG A 124 -5.91 -9.02 -31.18
C ARG A 124 -5.99 -9.14 -29.65
N PRO A 125 -6.89 -8.40 -28.99
CA PRO A 125 -6.92 -8.28 -27.52
C PRO A 125 -7.11 -9.61 -26.78
N ARG A 126 -7.78 -10.59 -27.40
CA ARG A 126 -7.93 -11.94 -26.83
C ARG A 126 -6.61 -12.70 -26.79
N GLU A 127 -5.79 -12.59 -27.84
CA GLU A 127 -4.47 -13.21 -27.88
C GLU A 127 -3.51 -12.52 -26.91
N TYR A 128 -3.56 -11.18 -26.83
CA TYR A 128 -2.83 -10.43 -25.82
C TYR A 128 -3.12 -10.92 -24.39
N ALA A 129 -4.40 -11.07 -24.05
CA ALA A 129 -4.81 -11.59 -22.74
C ALA A 129 -4.34 -13.04 -22.52
N ARG A 130 -4.40 -13.89 -23.56
CA ARG A 130 -3.94 -15.28 -23.51
C ARG A 130 -2.45 -15.37 -23.23
N VAL A 131 -1.63 -14.60 -23.94
CA VAL A 131 -0.17 -14.53 -23.76
C VAL A 131 0.18 -14.18 -22.31
N LEU A 132 -0.47 -13.17 -21.73
CA LEU A 132 -0.16 -12.71 -20.37
C LEU A 132 -0.77 -13.59 -19.27
N SER A 133 -1.70 -14.49 -19.60
CA SER A 133 -2.42 -15.30 -18.63
C SER A 133 -1.53 -16.15 -17.70
N PRO A 134 -0.40 -16.75 -18.14
CA PRO A 134 0.43 -17.55 -17.24
C PRO A 134 1.08 -16.70 -16.14
N LEU A 135 1.51 -15.48 -16.49
CA LEU A 135 2.11 -14.54 -15.53
C LEU A 135 1.05 -13.95 -14.59
N HIS A 136 -0.13 -13.61 -15.11
CA HIS A 136 -1.26 -13.22 -14.27
C HIS A 136 -1.61 -14.32 -13.27
N GLN A 137 -1.66 -15.58 -13.71
CA GLN A 137 -1.92 -16.71 -12.83
C GLN A 137 -0.82 -16.87 -11.77
N LEU A 138 0.46 -16.69 -12.11
CA LEU A 138 1.56 -16.75 -11.13
C LEU A 138 1.37 -15.69 -10.03
N ILE A 139 1.09 -14.45 -10.41
CA ILE A 139 0.84 -13.37 -9.44
C ILE A 139 -0.40 -13.66 -8.59
N ARG A 140 -1.48 -14.20 -9.18
CA ARG A 140 -2.68 -14.62 -8.44
C ARG A 140 -2.34 -15.70 -7.41
N ASP A 141 -1.55 -16.69 -7.77
CA ASP A 141 -1.16 -17.78 -6.88
C ASP A 141 -0.36 -17.25 -5.69
N VAL A 142 0.59 -16.34 -5.93
CA VAL A 142 1.37 -15.66 -4.87
C VAL A 142 0.47 -14.85 -3.93
N ILE A 143 -0.49 -14.09 -4.48
CA ILE A 143 -1.42 -13.31 -3.66
C ILE A 143 -2.33 -14.23 -2.83
N GLY A 144 -2.86 -15.30 -3.44
CA GLY A 144 -3.68 -16.28 -2.73
C GLY A 144 -2.91 -16.99 -1.62
N GLN A 145 -1.64 -17.31 -1.85
CA GLN A 145 -0.73 -17.81 -0.83
C GLN A 145 -0.57 -16.81 0.32
N GLY A 146 -0.30 -15.53 0.04
CA GLY A 146 -0.10 -14.52 1.09
C GLY A 146 -1.34 -14.20 1.92
N ILE A 147 -2.54 -14.33 1.34
CA ILE A 147 -3.80 -14.28 2.11
C ILE A 147 -3.92 -15.51 3.02
N THR A 148 -3.55 -16.69 2.52
CA THR A 148 -3.58 -17.94 3.30
C THR A 148 -2.55 -17.94 4.44
N GLU A 149 -1.39 -17.33 4.21
CA GLU A 149 -0.35 -17.12 5.22
C GLU A 149 -0.73 -16.04 6.25
N GLY A 150 -1.77 -15.24 5.98
CA GLY A 150 -2.22 -14.14 6.84
C GLY A 150 -1.36 -12.87 6.75
N ILE A 151 -0.48 -12.78 5.75
CA ILE A 151 0.42 -11.64 5.53
C ILE A 151 -0.28 -10.56 4.69
N PHE A 152 -1.09 -10.96 3.71
CA PHE A 152 -1.78 -10.03 2.81
C PHE A 152 -3.21 -9.80 3.27
N ASN A 153 -3.77 -8.63 2.95
CA ASN A 153 -5.13 -8.28 3.34
C ASN A 153 -6.16 -9.30 2.79
N PRO A 154 -6.95 -9.99 3.64
CA PRO A 154 -7.91 -11.00 3.19
C PRO A 154 -9.10 -10.43 2.41
N GLY A 155 -9.31 -9.10 2.44
CA GLY A 155 -10.39 -8.42 1.70
C GLY A 155 -10.07 -8.10 0.23
N LEU A 156 -8.93 -8.54 -0.30
CA LEU A 156 -8.52 -8.24 -1.67
C LEU A 156 -9.33 -9.05 -2.70
N ASP A 157 -9.71 -8.41 -3.81
CA ASP A 157 -10.05 -9.14 -5.03
C ASP A 157 -8.75 -9.62 -5.69
N VAL A 158 -8.40 -10.88 -5.44
CA VAL A 158 -7.16 -11.51 -5.94
C VAL A 158 -7.01 -11.35 -7.46
N GLY A 159 -8.11 -11.44 -8.22
CA GLY A 159 -8.06 -11.36 -9.68
C GLY A 159 -7.76 -9.95 -10.16
N ALA A 160 -8.48 -8.97 -9.62
CA ALA A 160 -8.29 -7.56 -9.95
C ALA A 160 -6.92 -7.05 -9.48
N THR A 161 -6.53 -7.36 -8.24
CA THR A 161 -5.24 -6.95 -7.68
C THR A 161 -4.07 -7.53 -8.47
N ALA A 162 -4.11 -8.83 -8.82
CA ALA A 162 -3.07 -9.42 -9.67
C ALA A 162 -2.98 -8.77 -11.05
N ALA A 163 -4.13 -8.40 -11.64
CA ALA A 163 -4.16 -7.71 -12.93
C ALA A 163 -3.54 -6.30 -12.82
N ILE A 164 -3.86 -5.55 -11.77
CA ILE A 164 -3.30 -4.22 -11.52
C ILE A 164 -1.78 -4.31 -11.34
N ILE A 165 -1.29 -5.22 -10.50
CA ILE A 165 0.15 -5.41 -10.28
C ILE A 165 0.85 -5.77 -11.60
N LEU A 166 0.32 -6.75 -12.33
CA LEU A 166 0.85 -7.13 -13.64
C LEU A 166 0.95 -5.94 -14.59
N GLN A 167 -0.13 -5.16 -14.72
CA GLN A 167 -0.18 -4.00 -15.61
C GLN A 167 0.81 -2.92 -15.18
N THR A 168 0.94 -2.64 -13.88
CA THR A 168 1.89 -1.67 -13.36
C THR A 168 3.33 -2.07 -13.69
N VAL A 169 3.71 -3.32 -13.40
CA VAL A 169 5.08 -3.81 -13.64
C VAL A 169 5.41 -3.86 -15.13
N VAL A 170 4.51 -4.40 -15.96
CA VAL A 170 4.73 -4.47 -17.42
C VAL A 170 4.80 -3.08 -18.06
N ASN A 171 3.95 -2.14 -17.63
CA ASN A 171 3.97 -0.78 -18.17
C ASN A 171 5.20 0.02 -17.72
N ALA A 172 5.67 -0.15 -16.48
CA ALA A 172 6.91 0.48 -16.02
C ALA A 172 8.09 0.03 -16.89
N GLN A 173 8.20 -1.28 -17.13
CA GLN A 173 9.23 -1.84 -18.01
C GLN A 173 9.11 -1.38 -19.46
N ARG A 174 7.87 -1.23 -19.96
CA ARG A 174 7.62 -0.67 -21.29
C ARG A 174 8.15 0.75 -21.42
N LEU A 175 7.83 1.62 -20.46
CA LEU A 175 8.24 3.03 -20.50
C LEU A 175 9.76 3.17 -20.40
N HIS A 176 10.41 2.36 -19.56
CA HIS A 176 11.86 2.29 -19.46
C HIS A 176 12.52 2.01 -20.83
N TRP A 177 12.02 1.01 -21.56
CA TRP A 177 12.59 0.67 -22.88
C TRP A 177 12.27 1.63 -24.01
N LEU A 178 11.16 2.36 -23.90
CA LEU A 178 10.84 3.43 -24.83
C LEU A 178 11.65 4.71 -24.53
N GLY A 179 12.40 4.76 -23.41
CA GLY A 179 13.04 5.99 -22.93
C GLY A 179 12.02 7.11 -22.71
N SER A 180 10.81 6.73 -22.30
CA SER A 180 9.66 7.61 -22.15
C SER A 180 9.25 7.70 -20.68
N GLU A 181 10.24 7.87 -19.80
CA GLU A 181 10.03 8.00 -18.36
C GLU A 181 9.30 9.30 -18.02
N LEU A 182 8.16 9.18 -17.35
CA LEU A 182 7.35 10.34 -16.97
C LEU A 182 8.05 11.25 -15.94
N ASN A 183 8.92 10.68 -15.12
CA ASN A 183 9.65 11.38 -14.05
C ASN A 183 11.12 11.66 -14.43
N GLY A 184 11.53 11.38 -15.67
CA GLY A 184 12.92 11.51 -16.12
C GLY A 184 13.89 10.44 -15.59
N THR A 185 13.43 9.53 -14.73
CA THR A 185 14.18 8.36 -14.26
C THR A 185 13.34 7.07 -14.37
N PRO A 186 13.98 5.92 -14.66
CA PRO A 186 13.29 4.63 -14.69
C PRO A 186 12.71 4.26 -13.32
N ILE A 187 11.53 3.65 -13.31
CA ILE A 187 10.99 3.02 -12.10
C ILE A 187 11.73 1.69 -11.91
N ASP A 188 12.38 1.53 -10.76
CA ASP A 188 13.11 0.30 -10.44
C ASP A 188 12.21 -0.79 -9.82
N ALA A 189 12.76 -2.00 -9.72
CA ALA A 189 12.05 -3.16 -9.18
C ALA A 189 11.68 -3.00 -7.70
N GLY A 190 12.50 -2.30 -6.91
CA GLY A 190 12.25 -2.01 -5.50
C GLY A 190 11.03 -1.10 -5.35
N GLN A 191 10.94 -0.02 -6.13
CA GLN A 191 9.80 0.88 -6.11
C GLN A 191 8.49 0.18 -6.52
N LEU A 192 8.56 -0.72 -7.50
CA LEU A 192 7.41 -1.53 -7.92
C LEU A 192 6.97 -2.51 -6.82
N TYR A 193 7.93 -3.12 -6.15
CA TYR A 193 7.69 -3.99 -5.02
C TYR A 193 7.07 -3.23 -3.84
N ASP A 194 7.61 -2.08 -3.44
CA ASP A 194 7.09 -1.28 -2.33
C ASP A 194 5.64 -0.82 -2.58
N PHE A 195 5.34 -0.43 -3.82
CA PHE A 195 3.98 -0.10 -4.25
C PHE A 195 3.05 -1.32 -4.17
N ALA A 196 3.48 -2.47 -4.68
CA ALA A 196 2.69 -3.71 -4.65
C ALA A 196 2.45 -4.17 -3.21
N SER A 197 3.47 -4.13 -2.35
CA SER A 197 3.39 -4.46 -0.93
C SER A 197 2.39 -3.58 -0.20
N SER A 198 2.47 -2.25 -0.42
CA SER A 198 1.51 -1.29 0.13
C SER A 198 0.09 -1.59 -0.32
N ALA A 199 -0.12 -1.90 -1.60
CA ALA A 199 -1.44 -2.22 -2.17
C ALA A 199 -2.01 -3.55 -1.67
N LEU A 200 -1.14 -4.53 -1.40
CA LEU A 200 -1.51 -5.84 -0.84
C LEU A 200 -1.80 -5.77 0.67
N GLY A 201 -1.51 -4.63 1.30
CA GLY A 201 -1.56 -4.50 2.74
C GLY A 201 -0.50 -5.34 3.45
N ILE A 202 0.61 -5.66 2.76
CA ILE A 202 1.85 -6.13 3.40
C ILE A 202 2.27 -5.00 4.31
N ARG A 203 1.91 -5.14 5.58
CA ARG A 203 2.52 -4.36 6.63
C ARG A 203 3.66 -5.23 7.10
N ASP A 204 4.87 -4.87 6.71
CA ASP A 204 6.06 -5.38 7.38
C ASP A 204 5.84 -5.26 8.90
N GLU A 205 6.37 -6.22 9.65
CA GLU A 205 6.46 -6.16 11.11
C GLU A 205 6.69 -4.72 11.60
N PRO A 206 6.00 -4.33 12.68
CA PRO A 206 5.59 -2.95 12.93
C PRO A 206 6.77 -2.00 12.83
N ASP A 207 6.84 -1.26 11.73
CA ASP A 207 7.60 -0.03 11.73
C ASP A 207 7.13 0.78 12.94
N GLN A 208 8.07 1.22 13.76
CA GLN A 208 7.87 2.04 14.95
C GLN A 208 7.42 3.46 14.53
N THR A 209 6.45 3.58 13.63
CA THR A 209 5.44 4.62 13.80
C THR A 209 4.74 4.28 15.09
N ALA A 210 5.26 4.85 16.19
CA ALA A 210 4.65 4.74 17.50
C ALA A 210 3.14 4.86 17.30
N LYS A 211 2.38 3.86 17.75
CA LYS A 211 0.92 3.94 17.75
C LYS A 211 0.59 5.34 18.28
N PRO A 212 -0.18 6.16 17.54
CA PRO A 212 -0.38 7.54 17.93
C PRO A 212 -0.81 7.54 19.39
N THR A 213 -0.03 8.22 20.20
CA THR A 213 -0.29 8.36 21.61
C THR A 213 -1.67 8.96 21.79
N LEU A 214 -2.29 8.71 22.95
CA LEU A 214 -3.59 9.30 23.23
C LEU A 214 -3.57 10.84 23.10
N ALA A 215 -2.42 11.46 23.42
CA ALA A 215 -2.18 12.89 23.21
C ALA A 215 -2.20 13.30 21.73
N GLU A 216 -1.59 12.54 20.84
CA GLU A 216 -1.61 12.81 19.39
C GLU A 216 -3.02 12.64 18.80
N LEU A 217 -3.78 11.65 19.28
CA LEU A 217 -5.19 11.49 18.89
C LEU A 217 -6.06 12.67 19.36
N PHE A 218 -5.82 13.18 20.56
CA PHE A 218 -6.50 14.37 21.08
C PHE A 218 -6.11 15.64 20.32
N ALA A 219 -4.85 15.78 19.93
CA ALA A 219 -4.40 16.91 19.11
C ALA A 219 -5.10 16.94 17.73
N GLN A 220 -5.35 15.78 17.12
CA GLN A 220 -6.05 15.69 15.82
C GLN A 220 -7.50 16.21 15.88
N ILE A 221 -8.17 16.10 17.03
CA ILE A 221 -9.50 16.68 17.26
C ILE A 221 -9.44 18.10 17.84
N GLY A 222 -8.24 18.69 17.92
CA GLY A 222 -8.01 20.05 18.40
C GLY A 222 -8.07 20.21 19.92
N MET A 223 -8.07 19.11 20.69
CA MET A 223 -8.01 19.17 22.15
C MET A 223 -6.61 19.58 22.60
N ARG A 224 -6.50 20.66 23.37
CA ARG A 224 -5.22 21.23 23.80
C ARG A 224 -5.36 22.03 25.10
N PRO A 225 -4.26 22.26 25.83
CA PRO A 225 -4.24 23.26 26.89
C PRO A 225 -4.56 24.65 26.33
N GLY A 226 -5.23 25.44 27.15
CA GLY A 226 -5.53 26.84 26.89
C GLY A 226 -5.79 27.55 28.20
N THR A 227 -6.33 28.77 28.09
CA THR A 227 -6.76 29.55 29.25
C THR A 227 -8.15 30.12 29.01
N ARG A 228 -8.92 30.24 30.08
CA ARG A 228 -10.16 31.00 30.12
C ARG A 228 -10.11 31.92 31.34
N ASP A 229 -10.36 33.21 31.13
CA ASP A 229 -10.35 34.24 32.19
C ASP A 229 -9.06 34.27 33.03
N GLY A 230 -7.93 33.89 32.42
CA GLY A 230 -6.62 33.80 33.08
C GLY A 230 -6.37 32.50 33.85
N GLU A 231 -7.35 31.60 33.93
CA GLU A 231 -7.24 30.29 34.56
C GLU A 231 -6.94 29.19 33.54
N PHE A 232 -6.31 28.10 34.00
CA PHE A 232 -6.04 26.92 33.16
C PHE A 232 -7.35 26.30 32.67
N ALA A 233 -7.39 25.95 31.39
CA ALA A 233 -8.47 25.18 30.80
C ALA A 233 -7.94 24.18 29.78
N MET A 234 -8.62 23.04 29.63
CA MET A 234 -8.51 22.28 28.38
C MET A 234 -9.56 22.79 27.40
N THR A 235 -9.18 23.01 26.15
CA THR A 235 -10.09 23.51 25.12
C THR A 235 -10.17 22.55 23.94
N MET A 236 -11.32 22.54 23.26
CA MET A 236 -11.56 21.77 22.04
C MET A 236 -12.52 22.53 21.12
N PRO A 237 -12.15 22.77 19.85
CA PRO A 237 -13.01 23.47 18.90
C PRO A 237 -14.16 22.57 18.42
N VAL A 238 -15.30 23.19 18.12
CA VAL A 238 -16.40 22.50 17.43
C VAL A 238 -16.04 22.36 15.95
N SER A 239 -15.94 21.13 15.45
CA SER A 239 -15.64 20.80 14.06
C SER A 239 -16.54 19.67 13.54
N PRO A 240 -16.66 19.46 12.21
CA PRO A 240 -17.48 18.39 11.64
C PRO A 240 -17.14 16.98 12.16
N HIS A 241 -15.91 16.77 12.62
CA HIS A 241 -15.43 15.45 13.10
C HIS A 241 -15.78 15.16 14.57
N VAL A 242 -16.27 16.14 15.33
CA VAL A 242 -16.50 16.01 16.79
C VAL A 242 -17.94 16.29 17.21
N VAL A 243 -18.83 16.59 16.25
CA VAL A 243 -20.25 16.84 16.52
C VAL A 243 -21.08 15.57 16.41
N ASN A 244 -22.17 15.51 17.17
CA ASN A 244 -23.17 14.45 17.08
C ASN A 244 -24.21 14.73 15.97
N THR A 245 -25.22 13.86 15.85
CA THR A 245 -26.31 14.01 14.86
C THR A 245 -27.17 15.26 15.03
N SER A 246 -27.10 15.93 16.18
CA SER A 246 -27.76 17.23 16.44
C SER A 246 -26.90 18.44 16.07
N GLY A 247 -25.68 18.23 15.58
CA GLY A 247 -24.72 19.27 15.25
C GLY A 247 -24.07 19.94 16.46
N ALA A 248 -24.25 19.39 17.66
CA ALA A 248 -23.58 19.86 18.88
C ALA A 248 -22.37 18.97 19.19
N LEU A 249 -21.38 19.52 19.92
CA LEU A 249 -20.22 18.77 20.38
C LEU A 249 -20.66 17.48 21.08
N GLN A 250 -20.11 16.34 20.67
CA GLN A 250 -20.52 15.04 21.18
C GLN A 250 -20.29 14.96 22.70
N GLY A 251 -21.33 14.58 23.45
CA GLY A 251 -21.26 14.52 24.92
C GLY A 251 -20.13 13.64 25.45
N GLY A 252 -19.82 12.53 24.76
CA GLY A 252 -18.67 11.68 25.09
C GLY A 252 -17.33 12.41 25.00
N LEU A 253 -17.14 13.29 24.02
CA LEU A 253 -15.92 14.09 23.89
C LEU A 253 -15.85 15.21 24.95
N ILE A 254 -16.99 15.75 25.39
CA ILE A 254 -17.04 16.65 26.56
C ILE A 254 -16.61 15.90 27.83
N ALA A 255 -17.07 14.66 28.03
CA ALA A 255 -16.64 13.85 29.16
C ALA A 255 -15.12 13.55 29.12
N THR A 256 -14.57 13.25 27.94
CA THR A 256 -13.13 13.10 27.74
C THR A 256 -12.37 14.39 28.04
N LEU A 257 -12.86 15.54 27.57
CA LEU A 257 -12.25 16.84 27.84
C LEU A 257 -12.19 17.13 29.35
N ILE A 258 -13.26 16.79 30.08
CA ILE A 258 -13.33 16.90 31.54
C ILE A 258 -12.28 16.03 32.23
N ASP A 259 -12.18 14.76 31.83
CA ASP A 259 -11.24 13.80 32.41
C ASP A 259 -9.78 14.26 32.20
N VAL A 260 -9.45 14.68 30.97
CA VAL A 260 -8.11 15.21 30.63
C VAL A 260 -7.81 16.50 31.38
N ALA A 261 -8.77 17.41 31.52
CA ALA A 261 -8.59 18.66 32.28
C ALA A 261 -8.31 18.38 33.76
N GLY A 262 -9.09 17.50 34.38
CA GLY A 262 -8.90 17.09 35.76
C GLY A 262 -7.56 16.37 35.97
N GLY A 263 -7.21 15.46 35.06
CA GLY A 263 -5.93 14.74 35.10
C GLY A 263 -4.74 15.70 35.02
N GLN A 264 -4.70 16.58 34.00
CA GLN A 264 -3.60 17.52 33.83
C GLN A 264 -3.47 18.50 34.99
N TYR A 265 -4.58 19.07 35.45
CA TYR A 265 -4.60 19.99 36.59
C TYR A 265 -4.17 19.29 37.90
N GLY A 266 -4.61 18.05 38.10
CA GLY A 266 -4.27 17.27 39.29
C GLY A 266 -2.79 16.92 39.41
N LEU A 267 -2.07 16.76 38.29
CA LEU A 267 -0.66 16.35 38.31
C LEU A 267 0.20 17.32 39.13
N ASP A 268 -0.16 18.60 39.17
CA ASP A 268 0.58 19.62 39.92
C ASP A 268 0.42 19.49 41.45
N PHE A 269 -0.49 18.63 41.92
CA PHE A 269 -0.76 18.39 43.34
C PHE A 269 -0.25 17.03 43.85
N LEU A 270 0.39 16.23 42.98
CA LEU A 270 0.91 14.92 43.34
C LEU A 270 2.25 14.99 44.07
N THR A 271 2.48 14.05 44.97
CA THR A 271 3.79 13.83 45.58
C THR A 271 4.70 13.00 44.67
N PRO A 272 6.04 13.19 44.71
CA PRO A 272 6.96 12.36 43.94
C PRO A 272 6.75 10.85 44.20
N GLY A 273 6.75 10.04 43.14
CA GLY A 273 6.52 8.59 43.21
C GLY A 273 5.04 8.18 43.29
N THR A 274 4.11 9.13 43.14
CA THR A 274 2.68 8.86 43.03
C THR A 274 2.13 9.27 41.67
N THR A 275 1.09 8.58 41.22
CA THR A 275 0.29 8.92 40.04
C THR A 275 -1.19 8.87 40.41
N MET A 276 -2.07 9.17 39.46
CA MET A 276 -3.51 9.14 39.68
C MET A 276 -4.25 8.42 38.57
N THR A 277 -5.41 7.86 38.91
CA THR A 277 -6.33 7.22 37.97
C THR A 277 -7.76 7.66 38.26
N THR A 278 -8.58 7.83 37.23
CA THR A 278 -9.98 8.21 37.38
C THR A 278 -10.74 7.09 38.08
N ALA A 279 -11.27 7.36 39.28
CA ALA A 279 -12.08 6.41 40.04
C ALA A 279 -13.56 6.52 39.66
N ASP A 280 -14.05 7.75 39.53
CA ASP A 280 -15.41 8.05 39.10
C ASP A 280 -15.50 9.43 38.44
N LEU A 281 -16.46 9.57 37.52
CA LEU A 281 -16.75 10.79 36.78
C LEU A 281 -18.27 10.93 36.61
N PHE A 282 -18.82 12.04 37.12
CA PHE A 282 -20.25 12.37 36.99
C PHE A 282 -20.41 13.68 36.23
N VAL A 283 -21.06 13.63 35.06
CA VAL A 283 -21.27 14.79 34.18
C VAL A 283 -22.75 15.15 34.12
N ARG A 284 -23.06 16.44 34.26
CA ARG A 284 -24.39 17.01 34.01
C ARG A 284 -24.31 17.94 32.80
N TYR A 285 -25.00 17.57 31.72
CA TYR A 285 -25.12 18.39 30.52
C TYR A 285 -26.28 19.38 30.69
N LEU A 286 -26.01 20.67 30.49
CA LEU A 286 -26.97 21.75 30.73
C LEU A 286 -27.37 22.42 29.41
N ARG A 287 -26.39 22.71 28.54
CA ARG A 287 -26.60 23.38 27.24
C ARG A 287 -25.69 22.80 26.16
N PRO A 288 -26.14 22.73 24.89
CA PRO A 288 -25.32 22.26 23.77
C PRO A 288 -24.34 23.34 23.29
N ILE A 289 -23.10 22.94 22.99
CA ILE A 289 -22.10 23.80 22.32
C ILE A 289 -22.10 23.45 20.82
N ARG A 290 -22.46 24.42 19.97
CA ARG A 290 -22.61 24.21 18.51
C ARG A 290 -21.57 24.94 17.66
N GLN A 291 -20.90 25.94 18.22
CA GLN A 291 -19.92 26.78 17.52
C GLN A 291 -18.81 27.18 18.48
N GLY A 292 -17.73 27.73 17.94
CA GLY A 292 -16.58 28.16 18.73
C GLY A 292 -15.83 26.98 19.35
N SER A 293 -15.43 27.13 20.61
CA SER A 293 -14.72 26.10 21.37
C SER A 293 -15.40 25.83 22.71
N ALA A 294 -15.25 24.60 23.20
CA ALA A 294 -15.55 24.25 24.59
C ALA A 294 -14.32 24.49 25.45
N TYR A 295 -14.51 24.95 26.68
CA TYR A 295 -13.46 25.17 27.67
C TYR A 295 -13.80 24.43 28.97
N ALA A 296 -12.96 23.47 29.36
CA ALA A 296 -13.06 22.73 30.61
C ALA A 296 -12.14 23.36 31.67
N VAL A 297 -12.74 24.01 32.66
CA VAL A 297 -12.04 24.73 33.72
C VAL A 297 -12.11 23.93 35.01
N PRO A 298 -10.98 23.34 35.47
CA PRO A 298 -10.95 22.52 36.67
C PRO A 298 -10.73 23.37 37.94
N ARG A 299 -11.39 22.97 39.02
CA ARG A 299 -11.25 23.52 40.36
C ARG A 299 -11.11 22.42 41.39
N MET A 300 -10.06 22.48 42.21
CA MET A 300 -9.86 21.52 43.30
C MET A 300 -10.93 21.70 44.38
N LEU A 301 -11.67 20.63 44.70
CA LEU A 301 -12.59 20.59 45.84
C LEU A 301 -11.92 20.00 47.07
N ARG A 302 -11.11 18.95 46.87
CA ARG A 302 -10.40 18.25 47.94
C ARG A 302 -9.10 17.65 47.40
N SER A 303 -7.97 18.04 47.97
CA SER A 303 -6.67 17.40 47.70
C SER A 303 -6.28 16.51 48.88
N GLY A 304 -6.24 15.19 48.67
CA GLY A 304 -5.95 14.20 49.71
C GLY A 304 -4.93 13.16 49.27
N ARG A 305 -4.27 12.52 50.23
CA ARG A 305 -3.20 11.53 49.98
C ARG A 305 -3.63 10.27 49.21
N ARG A 306 -4.93 9.93 49.25
CA ARG A 306 -5.49 8.72 48.62
C ARG A 306 -6.46 9.04 47.48
N ALA A 307 -6.96 10.27 47.44
CA ALA A 307 -7.95 10.69 46.45
C ALA A 307 -7.95 12.21 46.31
N MET A 308 -8.19 12.69 45.09
CA MET A 308 -8.43 14.09 44.77
C MET A 308 -9.78 14.25 44.11
N VAL A 309 -10.57 15.20 44.59
CA VAL A 309 -11.90 15.49 44.05
C VAL A 309 -11.87 16.88 43.43
N MET A 310 -12.30 16.98 42.18
CA MET A 310 -12.34 18.22 41.43
C MET A 310 -13.72 18.44 40.83
N GLN A 311 -14.09 19.71 40.71
CA GLN A 311 -15.20 20.15 39.87
C GLN A 311 -14.60 20.65 38.55
N ILE A 312 -15.21 20.28 37.43
CA ILE A 312 -14.84 20.79 36.11
C ILE A 312 -16.08 21.37 35.48
N ASP A 313 -16.02 22.67 35.22
CA ASP A 313 -17.09 23.41 34.58
C ASP A 313 -16.75 23.63 33.10
N ILE A 314 -17.73 23.43 32.23
CA ILE A 314 -17.59 23.53 30.77
C ILE A 314 -18.32 24.77 30.27
N TYR A 315 -17.61 25.63 29.56
CA TYR A 315 -18.13 26.85 28.96
C TYR A 315 -17.99 26.83 27.43
N GLY A 316 -18.87 27.56 26.74
CA GLY A 316 -18.72 27.86 25.32
C GLY A 316 -17.92 29.13 25.06
N ASP A 317 -17.64 29.41 23.80
CA ASP A 317 -16.97 30.64 23.37
C ASP A 317 -17.90 31.85 23.48
N GLY A 318 -17.48 32.90 24.19
CA GLY A 318 -18.26 34.13 24.37
C GLY A 318 -19.50 34.03 25.26
N ASP A 319 -19.69 32.91 25.96
CA ASP A 319 -20.81 32.67 26.89
C ASP A 319 -20.27 32.35 28.30
N ASP A 320 -20.81 33.01 29.31
CA ASP A 320 -20.52 32.74 30.74
C ASP A 320 -21.48 31.71 31.35
N GLU A 321 -22.48 31.27 30.58
CA GLU A 321 -23.37 30.21 31.02
C GLU A 321 -22.69 28.83 30.93
N LEU A 322 -22.92 28.02 31.98
CA LEU A 322 -22.45 26.63 32.01
C LEU A 322 -23.14 25.81 30.92
N ALA A 323 -22.32 25.17 30.09
CA ALA A 323 -22.74 24.16 29.12
C ALA A 323 -22.79 22.77 29.75
N ALA A 324 -21.85 22.45 30.64
CA ALA A 324 -21.88 21.27 31.48
C ALA A 324 -21.11 21.52 32.79
N THR A 325 -21.38 20.71 33.80
CA THR A 325 -20.60 20.68 35.03
C THR A 325 -20.36 19.23 35.44
N ALA A 326 -19.19 18.94 35.98
CA ALA A 326 -18.82 17.60 36.36
C ALA A 326 -18.07 17.56 37.68
N THR A 327 -18.17 16.42 38.35
CA THR A 327 -17.31 16.06 39.47
C THR A 327 -16.52 14.83 39.07
N VAL A 328 -15.20 14.91 39.22
CA VAL A 328 -14.28 13.80 38.98
C VAL A 328 -13.52 13.50 40.27
N ASN A 329 -13.36 12.22 40.54
CA ASN A 329 -12.58 11.71 41.64
C ASN A 329 -11.42 10.88 41.08
N PHE A 330 -10.20 11.28 41.43
CA PHE A 330 -8.99 10.57 41.06
C PHE A 330 -8.44 9.82 42.27
N ALA A 331 -8.27 8.51 42.18
CA ALA A 331 -7.54 7.74 43.17
C ALA A 331 -6.04 7.97 43.01
N VAL A 332 -5.36 8.29 44.12
CA VAL A 332 -3.90 8.46 44.14
C VAL A 332 -3.26 7.11 44.46
N ILE A 333 -2.38 6.66 43.58
CA ILE A 333 -1.71 5.35 43.66
C ILE A 333 -0.19 5.52 43.58
N ASN A 334 0.55 4.55 44.12
CA ASN A 334 1.99 4.51 43.98
C ASN A 334 2.36 4.13 42.54
N GLY A 335 3.29 4.86 41.93
CA GLY A 335 3.70 4.62 40.55
C GLY A 335 4.32 5.87 39.92
N GLU A 336 5.12 5.68 38.89
CA GLU A 336 5.63 6.79 38.08
C GLU A 336 4.52 7.36 37.20
N THR A 337 4.44 8.68 37.10
CA THR A 337 3.57 9.35 36.13
C THR A 337 4.04 9.02 34.70
N PRO A 338 3.17 8.47 33.83
CA PRO A 338 3.55 8.14 32.45
C PRO A 338 4.12 9.35 31.70
N LYS A 339 5.25 9.17 31.02
CA LYS A 339 5.85 10.19 30.14
C LYS A 339 4.95 10.36 28.90
N GLY A 340 4.46 11.59 28.66
CA GLY A 340 3.59 11.94 27.52
C GLY A 340 2.23 12.56 27.86
N VAL A 341 1.85 12.65 29.14
CA VAL A 341 0.53 13.18 29.57
C VAL A 341 0.49 14.73 29.61
N ARG A 342 1.65 15.38 29.72
CA ARG A 342 1.75 16.84 29.50
C ARG A 342 1.74 17.08 27.99
N ALA A 343 0.66 17.68 27.48
CA ALA A 343 0.72 18.34 26.18
C ALA A 343 1.87 19.36 26.24
N ALA A 344 2.80 19.29 25.30
CA ALA A 344 3.91 20.22 25.23
C ALA A 344 3.36 21.65 25.19
N THR A 345 3.86 22.50 26.08
CA THR A 345 3.55 23.94 26.18
C THR A 345 3.89 24.68 24.91
#